data_AF-A0A7V9EUH2-F1
#
_entry.id   AF-A0A7V9EUH2-F1
#
_cell.length_a   1.000
_cell.length_b   1.000
_cell.length_c   1.000
_cell.angle_alpha   90.00
_cell.angle_beta   90.00
_cell.angle_gamma   90.00
#
_symmetry.space_group_name_H-M   'P 1'
#
loop_
_entity.id
_entity.type
_entity.pdbx_description
1 polymer ?
#
loop_
_entity_poly.entity_id
_entity_poly.type
_entity_poly.pdbx_seq_one_letter_code
_entity_poly.pdbx_strand_id
1 'polypeptide(L)'
;MKSSASKKPSAKKVERRQEVTFDANVLIARLREHAETVEGKRKLTMRTTTFRLANPAPVLRSRDICAIRIKLGVSQPVFASILNVPVATARSWEQGTRSPSGAALRLLELVRRQPKVVVSEVAPSLAKAVAA
;
A
#
# COMPACT_ATOMS: atom_id res chain seq x y z
N MET A 1 -34.87 45.94 7.62
CA MET A 1 -33.43 46.28 7.67
C MET A 1 -32.70 45.16 8.38
N LYS A 2 -31.58 44.72 7.80
CA LYS A 2 -30.76 43.57 8.22
C LYS A 2 -29.99 43.89 9.50
N SER A 3 -29.88 42.95 10.44
CA SER A 3 -28.75 42.82 11.37
C SER A 3 -28.82 41.43 12.01
N SER A 4 -28.12 40.39 11.54
CA SER A 4 -26.67 40.17 11.64
C SER A 4 -26.17 40.04 13.09
N ALA A 5 -26.49 38.93 13.76
CA ALA A 5 -25.72 38.47 14.92
C ALA A 5 -25.01 37.15 14.57
N SER A 6 -23.72 37.31 14.24
CA SER A 6 -22.76 36.27 13.88
C SER A 6 -22.64 35.21 14.99
N LYS A 7 -23.01 33.96 14.66
CA LYS A 7 -22.70 32.80 15.49
C LYS A 7 -21.22 32.47 15.30
N LYS A 8 -20.35 33.00 16.17
CA LYS A 8 -18.92 32.63 16.23
C LYS A 8 -18.81 31.10 16.35
N PRO A 9 -17.99 30.41 15.54
CA PRO A 9 -17.78 28.98 15.69
C PRO A 9 -16.98 28.74 16.98
N SER A 10 -17.52 27.92 17.88
CA SER A 10 -16.82 27.48 19.09
C SER A 10 -15.55 26.75 18.68
N ALA A 11 -14.40 27.26 19.11
CA ALA A 11 -13.11 26.60 18.92
C ALA A 11 -13.17 25.17 19.52
N LYS A 12 -12.95 24.16 18.68
CA LYS A 12 -12.78 22.77 19.13
C LYS A 12 -11.59 22.73 20.09
N LYS A 13 -11.84 22.30 21.32
CA LYS A 13 -10.84 22.02 22.35
C LYS A 13 -9.87 20.98 21.81
N VAL A 14 -8.68 21.41 21.42
CA VAL A 14 -7.57 20.51 21.06
C VAL A 14 -7.18 19.80 22.36
N GLU A 15 -7.54 18.52 22.49
CA GLU A 15 -7.09 17.69 23.60
C GLU A 15 -5.57 17.66 23.59
N ARG A 16 -4.96 18.16 24.67
CA ARG A 16 -3.51 18.09 24.87
C ARG A 16 -3.07 16.64 24.75
N ARG A 17 -2.09 16.37 23.88
CA ARG A 17 -1.35 15.10 23.93
C ARG A 17 -0.84 14.94 25.36
N GLN A 18 -1.30 13.89 26.03
CA GLN A 18 -0.77 13.52 27.34
C GLN A 18 0.74 13.30 27.17
N GLU A 19 1.54 14.00 27.98
CA GLU A 19 2.96 13.70 28.09
C GLU A 19 3.07 12.28 28.64
N VAL A 20 3.54 11.36 27.81
CA VAL A 20 3.81 9.98 28.24
C VAL A 20 5.10 10.02 29.04
N THR A 21 4.99 10.17 30.36
CA THR A 21 6.13 10.09 31.27
C THR A 21 6.55 8.63 31.45
N PHE A 22 7.84 8.36 31.30
CA PHE A 22 8.39 7.03 31.48
C PHE A 22 8.58 6.72 32.97
N ASP A 23 7.91 5.68 33.46
CA ASP A 23 8.09 5.14 34.81
C ASP A 23 8.63 3.71 34.73
N ALA A 24 9.87 3.52 35.22
CA ALA A 24 10.55 2.23 35.19
C ALA A 24 9.83 1.16 36.01
N ASN A 25 9.15 1.52 37.11
CA ASN A 25 8.45 0.57 37.96
C ASN A 25 7.19 0.04 37.26
N VAL A 26 6.47 0.93 36.57
CA VAL A 26 5.30 0.56 35.76
C VAL A 26 5.72 -0.37 34.62
N LEU A 27 6.85 -0.10 33.95
CA LEU A 27 7.37 -0.97 32.90
C LEU A 27 7.70 -2.37 33.43
N ILE A 28 8.43 -2.47 34.54
CA ILE A 28 8.82 -3.75 35.15
C ILE A 28 7.58 -4.55 35.57
N ALA A 29 6.57 -3.90 36.16
CA ALA A 29 5.32 -4.55 36.52
C ALA A 29 4.60 -5.13 35.28
N ARG A 30 4.49 -4.36 34.20
CA ARG A 30 3.87 -4.82 32.93
C ARG A 30 4.64 -5.96 32.27
N LEU A 31 5.97 -5.94 32.33
CA LEU A 31 6.81 -7.03 31.81
C LEU A 31 6.60 -8.34 32.57
N ARG A 32 6.48 -8.27 33.91
CA ARG A 32 6.17 -9.44 34.74
C ARG A 32 4.78 -9.99 34.44
N GLU A 33 3.77 -9.12 34.33
CA GLU A 33 2.42 -9.51 33.90
C GLU A 33 2.41 -10.18 32.51
N HIS A 34 3.24 -9.69 31.59
CA HIS A 34 3.39 -10.30 30.27
C HIS A 34 4.05 -11.69 30.33
N ALA A 35 5.10 -11.86 31.13
CA ALA A 35 5.77 -13.16 31.31
C ALA A 35 4.81 -14.24 31.83
N GLU A 36 3.97 -13.92 32.82
CA GLU A 36 2.93 -14.83 33.33
C GLU A 36 1.90 -15.21 32.24
N THR A 37 1.65 -14.31 31.31
CA THR A 37 0.74 -14.56 30.18
C THR A 37 1.37 -15.49 29.15
N VAL A 38 2.67 -15.34 28.86
CA VAL A 38 3.41 -16.24 27.96
C VAL A 38 3.50 -17.65 28.54
N GLU A 39 3.64 -17.78 29.86
CA GLU A 39 3.64 -19.07 30.57
C GLU A 39 2.25 -19.71 30.70
N GLY A 40 1.19 -19.06 30.21
CA GLY A 40 -0.19 -19.57 30.26
C GLY A 40 -0.87 -19.47 31.64
N LYS A 41 -0.23 -18.81 32.61
CA LYS A 41 -0.76 -18.62 33.98
C LYS A 41 -1.82 -17.53 34.07
N ARG A 42 -1.97 -16.70 33.03
CA ARG A 42 -2.97 -15.62 32.93
C ARG A 42 -3.58 -15.50 31.54
N LYS A 43 -4.80 -14.98 31.48
CA LYS A 43 -5.52 -14.66 30.25
C LYS A 43 -4.94 -13.39 29.62
N LEU A 44 -4.55 -13.46 28.36
CA LEU A 44 -4.06 -12.33 27.57
C LEU A 44 -5.13 -11.22 27.46
N THR A 45 -4.95 -10.11 28.17
CA THR A 45 -5.86 -8.94 28.17
C THR A 45 -5.41 -7.82 27.23
N MET A 46 -4.20 -7.91 26.69
CA MET A 46 -3.66 -6.96 25.72
C MET A 46 -4.38 -7.11 24.38
N ARG A 47 -4.69 -5.97 23.72
CA ARG A 47 -5.16 -5.97 22.33
C ARG A 47 -4.05 -6.54 21.45
N THR A 48 -4.19 -7.82 21.09
CA THR A 48 -3.26 -8.50 20.20
C THR A 48 -3.85 -8.47 18.80
N THR A 49 -3.20 -7.74 17.90
CA THR A 49 -3.57 -7.74 16.48
C THR A 49 -2.54 -8.55 15.72
N THR A 50 -2.91 -9.78 15.38
CA THR A 50 -2.08 -10.62 14.51
C THR A 50 -2.25 -10.14 13.08
N PHE A 51 -1.19 -9.58 12.51
CA PHE A 51 -1.14 -9.25 11.08
C PHE A 51 -0.48 -10.40 10.32
N ARG A 52 -1.07 -10.80 9.19
CA ARG A 52 -0.36 -11.64 8.22
C ARG A 52 0.42 -10.72 7.29
N LEU A 53 1.72 -10.97 7.16
CA LEU A 53 2.57 -10.25 6.22
C LEU A 53 2.19 -10.61 4.78
N ALA A 54 2.48 -9.71 3.84
CA ALA A 54 2.22 -9.94 2.43
C ALA A 54 3.12 -11.06 1.90
N ASN A 55 2.52 -12.01 1.17
CA ASN A 55 3.27 -13.04 0.44
C ASN A 55 4.20 -12.40 -0.60
N PRO A 56 5.36 -13.02 -0.91
CA PRO A 56 6.24 -12.57 -1.99
C PRO A 56 5.46 -12.40 -3.31
N ALA A 57 5.86 -11.39 -4.10
CA ALA A 57 5.27 -11.19 -5.41
C ALA A 57 5.55 -12.42 -6.30
N PRO A 58 4.56 -12.89 -7.08
CA PRO A 58 4.75 -14.05 -7.94
C PRO A 58 5.78 -13.75 -9.03
N VAL A 59 6.60 -14.75 -9.36
CA VAL A 59 7.53 -14.65 -10.49
C VAL A 59 6.71 -14.59 -11.79
N LEU A 60 6.98 -13.57 -12.62
CA LEU A 60 6.33 -13.38 -13.91
C LEU A 60 7.33 -13.71 -15.02
N ARG A 61 6.93 -14.56 -15.98
CA ARG A 61 7.72 -14.83 -17.18
C ARG A 61 7.42 -13.78 -18.25
N SER A 62 8.28 -13.70 -19.25
CA SER A 62 8.17 -12.76 -20.37
C SER A 62 6.80 -12.78 -21.05
N ARG A 63 6.23 -13.99 -21.25
CA ARG A 63 4.88 -14.17 -21.80
C ARG A 63 3.79 -13.53 -20.93
N ASP A 64 3.95 -13.62 -19.60
CA ASP A 64 2.95 -13.12 -18.65
C ASP A 64 2.98 -11.58 -18.65
N ILE A 65 4.18 -10.99 -18.78
CA ILE A 65 4.38 -9.53 -18.89
C ILE A 65 3.79 -9.01 -20.21
N CYS A 66 4.06 -9.69 -21.32
CA CYS A 66 3.47 -9.35 -22.62
C CYS A 66 1.93 -9.43 -22.57
N ALA A 67 1.38 -10.48 -21.94
CA ALA A 67 -0.06 -10.63 -21.77
C ALA A 67 -0.67 -9.49 -20.93
N ILE A 68 0.01 -9.01 -19.88
CA ILE A 68 -0.44 -7.84 -19.11
C ILE A 68 -0.56 -6.62 -20.01
N ARG A 69 0.47 -6.32 -20.83
CA ARG A 69 0.44 -5.17 -21.74
C ARG A 69 -0.69 -5.30 -22.78
N ILE A 70 -0.84 -6.48 -23.38
CA ILE A 70 -1.88 -6.72 -24.38
C ILE A 70 -3.27 -6.55 -23.76
N LYS A 71 -3.48 -7.06 -22.54
CA LYS A 71 -4.73 -6.90 -21.79
C LYS A 71 -5.04 -5.44 -21.46
N LEU A 72 -4.03 -4.60 -21.30
CA LEU A 72 -4.22 -3.15 -21.14
C LEU A 72 -4.55 -2.44 -22.47
N GLY A 73 -4.36 -3.08 -23.62
CA GLY A 73 -4.59 -2.47 -24.93
C GLY A 73 -3.62 -1.35 -25.30
N VAL A 74 -2.41 -1.35 -24.71
CA VAL A 74 -1.44 -0.26 -24.89
C VAL A 74 -0.18 -0.68 -25.66
N SER A 75 0.46 0.30 -26.28
CA SER A 75 1.76 0.14 -26.94
C SER A 75 2.89 -0.05 -25.91
N GLN A 76 4.01 -0.61 -26.36
CA GLN A 76 5.18 -0.87 -25.49
C GLN A 76 5.74 0.40 -24.83
N PRO A 77 5.84 1.57 -25.50
CA PRO A 77 6.26 2.81 -24.84
C PRO A 77 5.27 3.31 -23.79
N VAL A 78 3.97 3.21 -24.05
CA VAL A 78 2.93 3.60 -23.09
C VAL A 78 2.96 2.69 -21.87
N PHE A 79 3.13 1.37 -22.08
CA PHE A 79 3.31 0.41 -20.99
C PHE A 79 4.53 0.72 -20.11
N ALA A 80 5.66 1.05 -20.74
CA ALA A 80 6.87 1.44 -20.02
C ALA A 80 6.67 2.71 -19.19
N SER A 81 5.94 3.69 -19.74
CA SER A 81 5.55 4.92 -19.03
C SER A 81 4.67 4.62 -17.81
N ILE A 82 3.64 3.77 -17.95
CA ILE A 82 2.76 3.34 -16.84
C ILE A 82 3.57 2.68 -15.71
N LEU A 83 4.57 1.87 -16.07
CA LEU A 83 5.43 1.19 -15.09
C LEU A 83 6.59 2.06 -14.57
N ASN A 84 6.73 3.28 -15.07
CA ASN A 84 7.84 4.18 -14.78
C ASN A 84 9.23 3.53 -15.01
N VAL A 85 9.43 2.93 -16.18
CA VAL A 85 10.70 2.32 -16.59
C VAL A 85 11.09 2.71 -18.02
N PRO A 86 12.38 2.62 -18.39
CA PRO A 86 12.78 2.80 -19.79
C PRO A 86 12.09 1.79 -20.71
N VAL A 87 11.77 2.21 -21.94
CA VAL A 87 11.15 1.33 -22.96
C VAL A 87 12.00 0.09 -23.21
N ALA A 88 13.32 0.25 -23.24
CA ALA A 88 14.27 -0.87 -23.39
C ALA A 88 14.13 -1.90 -22.25
N THR A 89 13.86 -1.45 -21.02
CA THR A 89 13.65 -2.33 -19.87
C THR A 89 12.36 -3.12 -20.01
N ALA A 90 11.23 -2.46 -20.28
CA ALA A 90 9.95 -3.15 -20.52
C ALA A 90 10.06 -4.16 -21.68
N ARG A 91 10.76 -3.78 -22.76
CA ARG A 91 11.05 -4.66 -23.89
C ARG A 91 11.90 -5.87 -23.47
N SER A 92 12.97 -5.67 -22.71
CA SER A 92 13.84 -6.76 -22.25
C SER A 92 13.08 -7.78 -21.39
N TRP A 93 12.11 -7.31 -20.60
CA TRP A 93 11.22 -8.16 -19.82
C TRP A 93 10.25 -8.95 -20.69
N GLU A 94 9.61 -8.31 -21.68
CA GLU A 94 8.72 -9.00 -22.63
C GLU A 94 9.46 -10.02 -23.50
N GLN A 95 10.75 -9.80 -23.78
CA GLN A 95 11.62 -10.71 -24.55
C GLN A 95 12.27 -11.79 -23.69
N GLY A 96 12.34 -11.61 -22.36
CA GLY A 96 13.00 -12.54 -21.44
C GLY A 96 14.51 -12.44 -21.38
N THR A 97 15.11 -11.39 -21.95
CA THR A 97 16.57 -11.14 -21.83
C THR A 97 16.93 -10.65 -20.43
N ARG A 98 15.98 -10.00 -19.74
CA ARG A 98 16.06 -9.64 -18.32
C ARG A 98 14.74 -9.95 -17.65
N SER A 99 14.76 -10.06 -16.32
CA SER A 99 13.56 -10.27 -15.50
C SER A 99 13.32 -9.08 -14.57
N PRO A 100 12.07 -8.70 -14.31
CA PRO A 100 11.75 -7.73 -13.27
C PRO A 100 12.06 -8.32 -11.88
N SER A 101 12.35 -7.45 -10.91
CA SER A 101 12.64 -7.83 -9.53
C SER A 101 12.01 -6.85 -8.54
N GLY A 102 11.89 -7.28 -7.27
CA GLY A 102 11.44 -6.43 -6.17
C GLY A 102 10.12 -5.69 -6.45
N ALA A 103 10.17 -4.36 -6.39
CA ALA A 103 9.02 -3.49 -6.59
C ALA A 103 8.39 -3.65 -7.98
N ALA A 104 9.18 -3.91 -9.02
CA ALA A 104 8.66 -4.07 -10.38
C ALA A 104 7.75 -5.31 -10.51
N LEU A 105 8.11 -6.43 -9.87
CA LEU A 105 7.25 -7.62 -9.82
C LEU A 105 5.93 -7.33 -9.11
N ARG A 106 5.98 -6.59 -7.98
CA ARG A 106 4.76 -6.21 -7.26
C ARG A 106 3.89 -5.27 -8.10
N LEU A 107 4.48 -4.29 -8.77
CA LEU A 107 3.73 -3.36 -9.63
C LEU A 107 3.07 -4.10 -10.80
N LEU A 108 3.80 -4.99 -11.48
CA LEU A 108 3.23 -5.85 -12.52
C LEU A 108 2.11 -6.75 -11.99
N GLU A 109 2.24 -7.29 -10.77
CA GLU A 109 1.18 -8.04 -10.11
C GLU A 109 -0.07 -7.17 -9.90
N LEU A 110 0.10 -5.94 -9.41
CA LEU A 110 -0.98 -4.99 -9.17
C LEU A 110 -1.67 -4.58 -10.47
N VAL A 111 -0.90 -4.26 -11.51
CA VAL A 111 -1.43 -3.95 -12.85
C VAL A 111 -2.21 -5.14 -13.41
N ARG A 112 -1.72 -6.37 -13.22
CA ARG A 112 -2.42 -7.60 -13.66
C ARG A 112 -3.76 -7.79 -12.94
N ARG A 113 -3.80 -7.51 -11.63
CA ARG A 113 -4.98 -7.75 -10.77
C ARG A 113 -6.01 -6.63 -10.84
N GLN A 114 -5.55 -5.38 -10.87
CA GLN A 114 -6.36 -4.17 -10.77
C GLN A 114 -5.87 -3.10 -11.78
N PRO A 115 -5.97 -3.37 -13.09
CA PRO A 115 -5.43 -2.47 -14.13
C PRO A 115 -6.06 -1.08 -14.07
N LYS A 116 -7.37 -1.00 -13.77
CA LYS A 116 -8.11 0.27 -13.70
C LYS A 116 -7.55 1.21 -12.64
N VAL A 117 -7.27 0.69 -11.45
CA VAL A 117 -6.75 1.49 -10.32
C VAL A 117 -5.37 2.05 -10.67
N VAL A 118 -4.45 1.20 -11.14
CA VAL A 118 -3.10 1.67 -11.45
C VAL A 118 -3.13 2.70 -12.58
N VAL A 119 -3.86 2.43 -13.66
CA VAL A 119 -3.92 3.35 -14.81
C VAL A 119 -4.63 4.66 -14.47
N SER A 120 -5.70 4.66 -13.67
CA SER A 120 -6.37 5.91 -13.28
C SER A 120 -5.49 6.82 -12.44
N GLU A 121 -4.64 6.26 -11.58
CA GLU A 121 -3.73 7.03 -10.74
C GLU A 121 -2.55 7.61 -11.53
N VAL A 122 -1.97 6.84 -12.47
CA VAL A 122 -0.72 7.26 -13.16
C VAL A 122 -0.93 7.85 -14.55
N ALA A 123 -2.05 7.54 -15.21
CA ALA A 123 -2.37 8.00 -16.56
C ALA A 123 -3.89 8.22 -16.71
N PRO A 124 -4.46 9.23 -16.04
CA PRO A 124 -5.91 9.45 -16.01
C PRO A 124 -6.54 9.66 -17.39
N SER A 125 -5.79 10.19 -18.36
CA SER A 125 -6.21 10.31 -19.76
C SER A 125 -6.40 8.96 -20.47
N LEU A 126 -5.66 7.92 -20.06
CA LEU A 126 -5.74 6.56 -20.60
C LEU A 126 -6.77 5.69 -19.88
N ALA A 127 -7.23 6.10 -18.70
CA ALA A 127 -8.16 5.31 -17.88
C ALA A 127 -9.48 4.97 -18.59
N LYS A 128 -9.96 5.85 -19.48
CA LYS A 128 -11.17 5.61 -20.28
C LYS A 128 -10.99 4.53 -21.36
N ALA A 129 -9.76 4.29 -21.82
CA ALA A 129 -9.46 3.32 -22.87
C ALA A 129 -9.22 1.90 -22.32
N VAL A 130 -8.78 1.77 -21.06
CA VAL A 130 -8.41 0.49 -20.43
C VAL A 130 -9.64 -0.28 -19.87
N ALA A 131 -10.84 -0.01 -20.40
CA ALA A 131 -12.10 -0.48 -19.83
C ALA A 131 -12.96 -1.38 -20.76
N ALA A 132 -12.44 -1.82 -21.91
CA ALA A 132 -13.10 -2.79 -22.79
C ALA A 132 -12.45 -4.18 -22.69
#